data_AF-A0A3M8P3V7-F1
#
_entry.id   AF-A0A3M8P3V7-F1
#
_cell.length_a   1.000
_cell.length_b   1.000
_cell.length_c   1.000
_cell.angle_alpha   90.00
_cell.angle_beta   90.00
_cell.angle_gamma   90.00
#
_symmetry.space_group_name_H-M   'P 1'
#
loop_
_entity.id
_entity.type
_entity.pdbx_description
1 polymer ?
#
loop_
_entity_poly.entity_id
_entity_poly.type
_entity_poly.pdbx_seq_one_letter_code
_entity_poly.pdbx_strand_id
1 'polypeptide(L)'
;MKRILLTVFGSAVFFLAGCNATETPTAEKAVHGTQETDESCNQELLKQDLHDISDQEWEVIYLSKNDFDQYLSDLSKAGEAGMQLVANVKMNQGEIIITLNNRDGESLDNLFAAPYFDTLIRRLYVNSAYFDNQQPTIIVKDLNGTVLAENKEAMDTGKIDAYMD
;
A
#
# COMPACT_ATOMS: atom_id res chain seq x y z
N MET A 1 61.53 -0.60 -18.43
CA MET A 1 60.56 -1.68 -18.11
C MET A 1 59.99 -1.43 -16.72
N LYS A 2 58.69 -1.69 -16.57
CA LYS A 2 57.73 -1.12 -15.59
C LYS A 2 58.12 -1.21 -14.11
N ARG A 3 57.80 -0.14 -13.37
CA ARG A 3 57.49 -0.13 -11.93
C ARG A 3 56.46 0.98 -11.61
N ILE A 4 55.47 0.60 -10.77
CA ILE A 4 54.64 1.43 -9.85
C ILE A 4 53.51 2.22 -10.57
N LEU A 5 52.24 2.30 -10.12
CA LEU A 5 51.65 2.49 -8.79
C LEU A 5 50.19 1.97 -8.77
N LEU A 6 49.76 1.40 -7.64
CA LEU A 6 48.35 1.16 -7.30
C LEU A 6 47.69 2.49 -6.90
N THR A 7 46.51 2.81 -7.43
CA THR A 7 45.64 3.85 -6.89
C THR A 7 44.27 3.26 -6.60
N VAL A 8 43.94 3.20 -5.31
CA VAL A 8 42.62 2.85 -4.78
C VAL A 8 41.77 4.12 -4.81
N PHE A 9 40.67 4.12 -5.57
CA PHE A 9 39.60 5.09 -5.39
C PHE A 9 38.50 4.43 -4.57
N GLY A 10 38.37 4.87 -3.32
CA GLY A 10 37.31 4.47 -2.42
C GLY A 10 36.01 5.16 -2.79
N SER A 11 35.00 4.38 -3.17
CA SER A 11 33.61 4.80 -3.22
C SER A 11 32.98 4.41 -1.88
N ALA A 12 32.66 5.42 -1.06
CA ALA A 12 31.88 5.24 0.15
C ALA A 12 30.43 4.90 -0.25
N VAL A 13 30.07 3.62 -0.12
CA VAL A 13 28.69 3.15 -0.22
C VAL A 13 28.00 3.47 1.10
N PHE A 14 27.02 4.37 1.06
CA PHE A 14 26.05 4.53 2.14
C PHE A 14 25.21 3.25 2.19
N PHE A 15 25.48 2.39 3.17
CA PHE A 15 24.62 1.25 3.49
C PHE A 15 23.38 1.77 4.23
N LEU A 16 22.23 1.76 3.56
CA LEU A 16 20.94 1.75 4.24
C LEU A 16 20.81 0.39 4.91
N ALA A 17 20.90 0.38 6.24
CA ALA A 17 20.81 -0.83 7.05
C ALA A 17 19.41 -1.42 6.93
N GLY A 18 19.33 -2.61 6.34
CA GLY A 18 18.13 -3.43 6.31
C GLY A 18 17.83 -4.05 7.68
N CYS A 19 16.54 -4.23 7.93
CA CYS A 19 16.01 -5.10 8.97
C CYS A 19 16.67 -6.49 8.88
N ASN A 20 17.05 -7.04 10.03
CA ASN A 20 17.89 -8.23 10.21
C ASN A 20 17.80 -9.28 9.08
N ALA A 21 18.79 -9.27 8.21
CA ALA A 21 19.25 -10.45 7.50
C ALA A 21 20.77 -10.52 7.65
N THR A 22 21.22 -11.52 8.38
CA THR A 22 22.63 -11.90 8.43
C THR A 22 23.03 -12.39 7.03
N GLU A 23 23.99 -11.67 6.43
CA GLU A 23 24.82 -12.01 5.26
C GLU A 23 24.27 -11.78 3.82
N THR A 24 25.13 -11.16 3.00
CA THR A 24 24.93 -10.50 1.69
C THR A 24 25.29 -11.44 0.50
N PRO A 25 25.12 -11.02 -0.77
CA PRO A 25 23.92 -10.99 -1.59
C PRO A 25 23.97 -12.01 -2.76
N THR A 26 22.83 -12.51 -3.19
CA THR A 26 22.61 -12.83 -4.62
C THR A 26 21.29 -12.20 -5.00
N ALA A 27 21.27 -11.49 -6.13
CA ALA A 27 20.09 -10.87 -6.68
C ALA A 27 19.07 -11.96 -7.06
N GLU A 28 18.26 -12.34 -6.09
CA GLU A 28 17.08 -13.16 -6.26
C GLU A 28 15.92 -12.27 -5.84
N LYS A 29 14.93 -12.11 -6.73
CA LYS A 29 13.69 -11.38 -6.47
C LYS A 29 13.27 -11.66 -5.04
N ALA A 30 13.06 -10.62 -4.24
CA ALA A 30 12.38 -10.73 -2.97
C ALA A 30 10.94 -11.17 -3.27
N VAL A 31 10.76 -12.47 -3.51
CA VAL A 31 9.47 -13.12 -3.41
C VAL A 31 9.14 -12.99 -1.94
N HIS A 32 8.22 -12.08 -1.63
CA HIS A 32 7.60 -11.97 -0.33
C HIS A 32 6.82 -13.26 -0.09
N GLY A 33 7.55 -14.32 0.27
CA GLY A 33 6.95 -15.53 0.81
C GLY A 33 6.15 -15.13 2.04
N THR A 34 4.97 -15.72 2.14
CA THR A 34 4.09 -15.89 3.31
C THR A 34 4.84 -15.98 4.65
N GLN A 35 5.43 -14.89 5.10
CA GLN A 35 5.76 -14.68 6.50
C GLN A 35 4.65 -13.79 7.03
N GLU A 36 3.85 -14.35 7.93
CA GLU A 36 3.16 -13.56 8.95
C GLU A 36 4.25 -12.85 9.76
N THR A 37 4.78 -11.75 9.24
CA THR A 37 5.56 -10.83 10.05
C THR A 37 4.55 -9.94 10.77
N ASP A 38 4.54 -10.01 12.09
CA ASP A 38 3.73 -9.11 12.93
C ASP A 38 4.15 -7.63 12.76
N GLU A 39 5.30 -7.39 12.13
CA GLU A 39 5.89 -6.07 11.94
C GLU A 39 5.77 -5.58 10.50
N SER A 40 5.55 -4.28 10.34
CA SER A 40 5.56 -3.58 9.06
C SER A 40 6.97 -3.18 8.62
N CYS A 41 7.15 -2.97 7.32
CA CYS A 41 8.41 -2.54 6.71
C CYS A 41 8.21 -1.28 5.86
N ASN A 42 9.20 -0.37 5.92
CA ASN A 42 9.31 0.82 5.07
C ASN A 42 8.07 1.74 5.08
N GLN A 43 7.35 1.83 6.20
CA GLN A 43 6.15 2.66 6.35
C GLN A 43 6.42 4.16 6.18
N GLU A 44 7.66 4.60 6.40
CA GLU A 44 8.06 5.98 6.17
C GLU A 44 7.86 6.43 4.72
N LEU A 45 7.86 5.52 3.75
CA LEU A 45 7.56 5.81 2.35
C LEU A 45 6.10 6.24 2.16
N LEU A 46 5.18 5.80 3.03
CA LEU A 46 3.76 6.18 3.01
C LEU A 46 3.51 7.60 3.53
N LYS A 47 4.56 8.33 3.95
CA LYS A 47 4.47 9.76 4.28
C LYS A 47 4.59 10.66 3.05
N GLN A 48 4.98 10.09 1.90
CA GLN A 48 5.03 10.78 0.62
C GLN A 48 3.61 10.92 0.05
N ASP A 49 3.44 11.77 -0.98
CA ASP A 49 2.22 11.69 -1.78
C ASP A 49 2.18 10.30 -2.44
N LEU A 50 1.02 9.66 -2.39
CA LEU A 50 0.83 8.31 -2.92
C LEU A 50 1.13 8.22 -4.41
N HIS A 51 0.95 9.32 -5.14
CA HIS A 51 1.30 9.43 -6.56
C HIS A 51 2.81 9.51 -6.82
N ASP A 52 3.60 9.85 -5.81
CA ASP A 52 5.05 9.97 -5.90
C ASP A 52 5.79 8.67 -5.53
N ILE A 53 5.09 7.71 -4.89
CA ILE A 53 5.66 6.40 -4.56
C ILE A 53 5.77 5.55 -5.82
N SER A 54 7.00 5.22 -6.22
CA SER A 54 7.30 4.39 -7.39
C SER A 54 6.87 2.93 -7.21
N ASP A 55 6.72 2.20 -8.31
CA ASP A 55 6.39 0.77 -8.26
C ASP A 55 7.42 -0.04 -7.47
N GLN A 56 8.71 0.29 -7.59
CA GLN A 56 9.77 -0.37 -6.83
C GLN A 56 9.70 -0.07 -5.32
N GLU A 57 9.28 1.14 -4.94
CA GLU A 57 9.05 1.48 -3.55
C GLU A 57 7.83 0.74 -2.99
N TRP A 58 6.76 0.62 -3.78
CA TRP A 58 5.60 -0.18 -3.40
C TRP A 58 5.93 -1.66 -3.18
N GLU A 59 6.88 -2.22 -3.94
CA GLU A 59 7.29 -3.62 -3.77
C GLU A 59 7.93 -3.89 -2.39
N VAL A 60 8.57 -2.89 -1.78
CA VAL A 60 9.26 -3.02 -0.49
C VAL A 60 8.43 -2.53 0.70
N ILE A 61 7.29 -1.89 0.47
CA ILE A 61 6.35 -1.54 1.54
C ILE A 61 5.60 -2.80 1.98
N TYR A 62 5.57 -3.04 3.29
CA TYR A 62 4.77 -4.11 3.89
C TYR A 62 4.04 -3.61 5.14
N LEU A 63 2.76 -3.96 5.26
CA LEU A 63 1.92 -3.62 6.40
C LEU A 63 1.50 -4.87 7.17
N SER A 64 1.74 -4.87 8.48
CA SER A 64 1.08 -5.78 9.40
C SER A 64 -0.45 -5.61 9.34
N LYS A 65 -1.21 -6.62 9.78
CA LYS A 65 -2.68 -6.50 9.86
C LYS A 65 -3.10 -5.30 10.71
N ASN A 66 -2.43 -5.12 11.86
CA ASN A 66 -2.71 -4.02 12.78
C ASN A 66 -2.47 -2.65 12.15
N ASP A 67 -1.37 -2.49 11.40
CA ASP A 67 -1.06 -1.21 10.77
C ASP A 67 -1.97 -0.92 9.59
N PHE A 68 -2.32 -1.93 8.79
CA PHE A 68 -3.34 -1.78 7.75
C PHE A 68 -4.71 -1.37 8.34
N ASP A 69 -5.14 -2.04 9.42
CA ASP A 69 -6.39 -1.70 10.12
C ASP A 69 -6.34 -0.27 10.69
N GLN A 70 -5.17 0.16 11.20
CA GLN A 70 -4.96 1.53 11.66
C GLN A 70 -5.07 2.54 10.51
N TYR A 71 -4.48 2.25 9.34
CA TYR A 71 -4.64 3.08 8.14
C TYR A 71 -6.12 3.22 7.75
N LEU A 72 -6.89 2.12 7.72
CA LEU A 72 -8.32 2.18 7.41
C LEU A 72 -9.11 3.00 8.44
N SER A 73 -8.78 2.85 9.72
CA SER A 73 -9.38 3.64 10.81
C SER A 73 -9.07 5.13 10.66
N ASP A 74 -7.84 5.47 10.28
CA ASP A 74 -7.38 6.85 10.14
C ASP A 74 -8.06 7.60 8.99
N LEU A 75 -8.50 6.90 7.94
CA LEU A 75 -9.29 7.51 6.86
C LEU A 75 -10.56 8.18 7.40
N SER A 76 -11.14 7.65 8.47
CA SER A 76 -12.35 8.20 9.09
C SER A 76 -12.09 9.37 10.04
N LYS A 77 -10.83 9.71 10.33
CA LYS A 77 -10.50 10.86 11.17
C LYS A 77 -10.67 12.16 10.37
N ALA A 78 -11.01 13.24 11.08
CA ALA A 78 -11.00 14.57 10.48
C ALA A 78 -9.56 14.95 10.10
N GLY A 79 -9.39 15.50 8.89
CA GLY A 79 -8.10 16.06 8.47
C GLY A 79 -7.75 17.35 9.22
N GLU A 80 -6.60 17.94 8.92
CA GLU A 80 -6.09 19.14 9.62
C GLU A 80 -7.05 20.34 9.55
N ALA A 81 -7.83 20.45 8.48
CA ALA A 81 -8.86 21.48 8.31
C ALA A 81 -10.17 21.18 9.08
N GLY A 82 -10.24 20.09 9.85
CA GLY A 82 -11.42 19.64 10.57
C GLY A 82 -12.50 18.97 9.69
N MET A 83 -12.23 18.81 8.38
CA MET A 83 -13.15 18.14 7.46
C MET A 83 -12.93 16.62 7.52
N GLN A 84 -14.02 15.89 7.73
CA GLN A 84 -14.04 14.43 7.69
C GLN A 84 -14.71 13.98 6.38
N LEU A 85 -13.92 13.46 5.44
CA LEU A 85 -14.41 13.00 4.14
C LEU A 85 -15.03 11.59 4.21
N VAL A 86 -14.46 10.71 5.03
CA VAL A 86 -14.93 9.34 5.23
C VAL A 86 -15.60 9.23 6.59
N ALA A 87 -16.86 8.79 6.61
CA ALA A 87 -17.60 8.54 7.83
C ALA A 87 -17.15 7.24 8.51
N ASN A 88 -16.87 6.19 7.73
CA ASN A 88 -16.45 4.87 8.22
C ASN A 88 -15.83 4.01 7.11
N VAL A 89 -14.92 3.12 7.47
CA VAL A 89 -14.44 2.01 6.64
C VAL A 89 -14.70 0.69 7.36
N LYS A 90 -15.33 -0.26 6.68
CA LYS A 90 -15.57 -1.62 7.21
C LYS A 90 -14.93 -2.65 6.30
N MET A 91 -14.19 -3.58 6.90
CA MET A 91 -13.69 -4.75 6.21
C MET A 91 -14.48 -5.97 6.66
N ASN A 92 -15.13 -6.65 5.72
CA ASN A 92 -15.86 -7.90 5.94
C ASN A 92 -15.34 -8.90 4.90
N GLN A 93 -15.17 -10.17 5.25
CA GLN A 93 -14.70 -11.26 4.38
C GLN A 93 -14.78 -10.98 2.85
N GLY A 94 -13.67 -10.55 2.25
CA GLY A 94 -13.54 -10.29 0.80
C GLY A 94 -14.01 -8.92 0.29
N GLU A 95 -14.49 -8.04 1.17
CA GLU A 95 -15.02 -6.71 0.87
C GLU A 95 -14.43 -5.63 1.78
N ILE A 96 -14.15 -4.45 1.21
CA ILE A 96 -13.89 -3.22 1.96
C ILE A 96 -14.93 -2.18 1.56
N ILE A 97 -15.71 -1.73 2.55
CA ILE A 97 -16.82 -0.80 2.38
C ILE A 97 -16.44 0.56 2.96
N ILE A 98 -16.41 1.58 2.12
CA ILE A 98 -16.07 2.96 2.46
C ILE A 98 -17.36 3.78 2.41
N THR A 99 -17.69 4.44 3.52
CA THR A 99 -18.85 5.34 3.59
C THR A 99 -18.35 6.77 3.60
N LEU A 100 -18.62 7.51 2.52
CA LEU A 100 -18.31 8.94 2.44
C LEU A 100 -19.26 9.73 3.34
N ASN A 101 -18.74 10.79 3.96
CA ASN A 101 -19.46 11.64 4.90
C ASN A 101 -20.28 12.72 4.17
N ASN A 102 -21.13 12.28 3.23
CA ASN A 102 -22.08 13.13 2.54
C ASN A 102 -23.39 12.38 2.29
N ARG A 103 -24.42 13.12 1.86
CA ARG A 103 -25.74 12.59 1.49
C ARG A 103 -26.10 12.86 0.03
N ASP A 104 -25.16 13.42 -0.73
CA ASP A 104 -25.34 13.80 -2.12
C ASP A 104 -24.54 12.86 -3.01
N GLY A 105 -25.15 11.73 -3.35
CA GLY A 105 -24.55 10.68 -4.16
C GLY A 105 -24.07 11.15 -5.54
N GLU A 106 -24.68 12.20 -6.10
CA GLU A 106 -24.39 12.71 -7.45
C GLU A 106 -23.35 13.84 -7.46
N SER A 107 -22.80 14.20 -6.30
CA SER A 107 -21.78 15.24 -6.22
C SER A 107 -20.54 14.92 -7.05
N LEU A 108 -19.94 15.94 -7.65
CA LEU A 108 -18.67 15.80 -8.38
C LEU A 108 -17.56 15.26 -7.46
N ASP A 109 -17.59 15.60 -6.17
CA ASP A 109 -16.62 15.11 -5.20
C ASP A 109 -16.66 13.57 -5.07
N ASN A 110 -17.85 12.96 -5.17
CA ASN A 110 -17.99 11.51 -5.16
C ASN A 110 -17.38 10.84 -6.40
N LEU A 111 -17.49 11.49 -7.56
CA LEU A 111 -16.92 11.00 -8.82
C LEU A 111 -15.39 10.87 -8.73
N PHE A 112 -14.73 11.75 -7.98
CA PHE A 112 -13.28 11.70 -7.77
C PHE A 112 -12.88 10.86 -6.56
N ALA A 113 -13.67 10.88 -5.48
CA ALA A 113 -13.37 10.17 -4.25
C ALA A 113 -13.37 8.65 -4.46
N ALA A 114 -14.35 8.11 -5.19
CA ALA A 114 -14.47 6.67 -5.38
C ALA A 114 -13.25 6.00 -6.03
N PRO A 115 -12.75 6.43 -7.21
CA PRO A 115 -11.56 5.84 -7.82
C PRO A 115 -10.28 6.10 -7.03
N TYR A 116 -10.18 7.24 -6.35
CA TYR A 116 -9.05 7.56 -5.48
C TYR A 116 -8.95 6.55 -4.33
N PHE A 117 -10.04 6.32 -3.60
CA PHE A 117 -10.06 5.39 -2.49
C PHE A 117 -9.88 3.94 -2.92
N ASP A 118 -10.46 3.53 -4.05
CA ASP A 118 -10.23 2.19 -4.61
C ASP A 118 -8.74 1.95 -4.86
N THR A 119 -8.08 2.85 -5.57
CA THR A 119 -6.64 2.72 -5.89
C THR A 119 -5.80 2.66 -4.62
N LEU A 120 -5.99 3.60 -3.70
CA LEU A 120 -5.23 3.70 -2.45
C LEU A 120 -5.37 2.43 -1.61
N ILE A 121 -6.61 2.05 -1.26
CA ILE A 121 -6.83 0.93 -0.35
C ILE A 121 -6.42 -0.38 -0.98
N ARG A 122 -6.65 -0.57 -2.29
CA ARG A 122 -6.21 -1.76 -3.01
C ARG A 122 -4.70 -1.87 -3.00
N ARG A 123 -3.97 -0.77 -3.21
CA ARG A 123 -2.50 -0.74 -3.17
C ARG A 123 -1.94 -1.00 -1.77
N LEU A 124 -2.60 -0.50 -0.72
CA LEU A 124 -2.22 -0.84 0.66
C LEU A 124 -2.52 -2.30 0.98
N TYR A 125 -3.67 -2.82 0.53
CA TYR A 125 -4.11 -4.19 0.80
C TYR A 125 -3.14 -5.23 0.21
N VAL A 126 -2.76 -5.09 -1.06
CA VAL A 126 -1.81 -6.02 -1.73
C VAL A 126 -0.40 -6.00 -1.10
N ASN A 127 -0.09 -4.95 -0.34
CA ASN A 127 1.15 -4.79 0.40
C ASN A 127 0.95 -5.04 1.91
N SER A 128 -0.13 -5.75 2.29
CA SER A 128 -0.42 -6.05 3.68
C SER A 128 -0.45 -7.55 3.96
N ALA A 129 -0.36 -7.90 5.23
CA ALA A 129 -0.56 -9.25 5.77
C ALA A 129 -1.98 -9.82 5.52
N TYR A 130 -2.93 -9.03 5.00
CA TYR A 130 -4.24 -9.52 4.55
C TYR A 130 -4.24 -10.09 3.13
N PHE A 131 -3.21 -9.80 2.32
CA PHE A 131 -3.16 -10.29 0.95
C PHE A 131 -2.83 -11.79 0.90
N ASP A 132 -3.82 -12.57 0.47
CA ASP A 132 -3.70 -14.01 0.24
C ASP A 132 -4.00 -14.31 -1.24
N ASN A 133 -3.26 -13.66 -2.14
CA ASN A 133 -3.40 -13.77 -3.60
C ASN A 133 -4.79 -13.41 -4.16
N GLN A 134 -5.63 -12.79 -3.34
CA GLN A 134 -6.95 -12.30 -3.71
C GLN A 134 -7.09 -10.86 -3.22
N GLN A 135 -7.56 -9.98 -4.10
CA GLN A 135 -7.85 -8.58 -3.76
C GLN A 135 -9.33 -8.43 -3.38
N PRO A 136 -9.67 -7.52 -2.47
CA PRO A 136 -11.05 -7.35 -2.02
C PRO A 136 -11.89 -6.67 -3.11
N THR A 137 -13.20 -6.87 -3.02
CA THR A 137 -14.17 -5.96 -3.63
C THR A 137 -14.18 -4.66 -2.84
N ILE A 138 -14.01 -3.52 -3.49
CA ILE A 138 -14.09 -2.21 -2.83
C ILE A 138 -15.43 -1.57 -3.19
N ILE A 139 -16.19 -1.20 -2.16
CA ILE A 139 -17.52 -0.59 -2.29
C ILE A 139 -17.48 0.78 -1.65
N VAL A 140 -17.76 1.82 -2.44
CA VAL A 140 -17.85 3.21 -1.97
C VAL A 140 -19.31 3.62 -1.98
N LYS A 141 -19.80 4.15 -0.86
CA LYS A 141 -21.20 4.58 -0.71
C LYS A 141 -21.34 5.88 0.07
N ASP A 142 -22.47 6.55 -0.07
CA ASP A 142 -22.84 7.72 0.74
C ASP A 142 -23.50 7.33 2.09
N LEU A 143 -23.88 8.33 2.91
CA LEU A 143 -24.59 8.13 4.18
C LEU A 143 -26.04 7.62 4.02
N ASN A 144 -26.63 7.74 2.84
CA ASN A 144 -27.95 7.18 2.54
C ASN A 144 -27.84 5.69 2.12
N GLY A 145 -26.62 5.20 1.89
CA GLY A 145 -26.35 3.85 1.41
C GLY A 145 -26.36 3.72 -0.11
N THR A 146 -26.42 4.83 -0.85
CA THR A 146 -26.29 4.85 -2.31
C THR A 146 -24.90 4.35 -2.67
N VAL A 147 -24.80 3.27 -3.45
CA VAL A 147 -23.52 2.77 -3.97
C VAL A 147 -23.06 3.72 -5.07
N LEU A 148 -21.89 4.32 -4.85
CA LEU A 148 -21.23 5.26 -5.77
C LEU A 148 -20.30 4.50 -6.71
N ALA A 149 -19.61 3.49 -6.19
CA ALA A 149 -18.78 2.57 -6.96
C ALA A 149 -18.71 1.20 -6.26
N GLU A 150 -18.61 0.16 -7.07
CA GLU A 150 -18.31 -1.21 -6.65
C GLU A 150 -17.28 -1.76 -7.63
N ASN A 151 -16.05 -1.95 -7.18
CA ASN A 151 -14.96 -2.45 -8.02
C ASN A 151 -14.48 -3.82 -7.54
N LYS A 152 -14.58 -4.80 -8.44
CA LYS A 152 -14.14 -6.19 -8.26
C LYS A 152 -12.86 -6.50 -9.03
N GLU A 153 -12.43 -5.60 -9.91
CA GLU A 153 -11.27 -5.81 -10.74
C GLU A 153 -10.01 -5.70 -9.90
N ALA A 154 -9.17 -6.74 -9.99
CA ALA A 154 -7.86 -6.72 -9.36
C ALA A 154 -6.98 -5.68 -10.07
N MET A 155 -6.24 -4.89 -9.29
CA MET A 155 -5.16 -4.06 -9.81
C MET A 155 -4.05 -4.98 -10.29
N ASP A 156 -3.51 -4.72 -11.47
CA ASP A 156 -2.27 -5.35 -11.91
C ASP A 156 -1.11 -4.79 -11.08
N THR A 157 -0.49 -5.67 -10.31
CA THR A 157 0.63 -5.34 -9.42
C THR A 157 1.85 -6.21 -9.71
N GLY A 158 1.79 -7.08 -10.73
CA GLY A 158 2.78 -8.13 -10.96
C GLY A 158 2.92 -9.17 -9.84
N LYS A 159 2.24 -9.02 -8.70
CA LYS A 159 2.31 -9.94 -7.54
C LYS A 159 1.41 -11.16 -7.68
N ILE A 160 0.35 -11.09 -8.48
CA ILE A 160 -0.60 -12.21 -8.67
C ILE A 160 0.01 -13.30 -9.56
N ASP A 161 0.82 -12.92 -10.56
CA ASP A 161 1.43 -13.87 -11.51
C ASP A 161 2.56 -14.70 -10.90
N ALA A 162 3.15 -14.26 -9.78
CA ALA A 162 4.27 -14.95 -9.13
C ALA A 162 3.87 -16.22 -8.34
N TYR A 163 2.56 -16.51 -8.20
CA TYR A 163 2.03 -17.63 -7.42
C TYR A 163 1.30 -18.69 -8.27
N MET A 164 1.31 -18.54 -9.60
CA MET A 164 0.66 -19.45 -10.55
C MET A 164 1.65 -20.38 -11.29
N ASP A 165 2.94 -20.34 -10.93
CA ASP A 165 4.00 -21.20 -11.48
C ASP A 165 4.46 -22.30 -10.49
#